data_AF-A0A109KLF6-F1
#
_entry.id   AF-A0A109KLF6-F1
#
_cell.length_a   1.000
_cell.length_b   1.000
_cell.length_c   1.000
_cell.angle_alpha   90.00
_cell.angle_beta   90.00
_cell.angle_gamma   90.00
#
_symmetry.space_group_name_H-M   'P 1'
#
loop_
_entity.id
_entity.type
_entity.pdbx_description
1 polymer ?
#
loop_
_entity_poly.entity_id
_entity_poly.type
_entity_poly.pdbx_seq_one_letter_code
_entity_poly.pdbx_strand_id
1 'polypeptide(L)'
;MMDVRSPLAALGLCAALLMASGCSPKEEQKQATLEEKTTKFEQSLDSIQDPKLRDAIADLGGSLLLLERARVKLASKPIEAEYGEDSLALLKHYPTPQALVDTYINGLFVLRKTSHSDYLTDLQPVFPFNFNAPDQFPFPHGLEWQSVTLSNNKVIPFQPEWSETDPGIQLSPSSSNLTNPDDLTVTYPFIEGIETENKSQPQPISLKGAVEVITPGKVLTFDLTQQDVGHKRTDGNITLNLLTLEKNYAEIELTNSQPLAAEVGDASPNPLLVQARDSTGQFLTRSGSINESAAQVAFYEKQLAEMQKQTAWSDAFDKQLTDAQKAFERQQTSHYAKVYFNGLIDNLQVNVLDFSKATLTRKDLDLPVMRFDRNSLQKTVQPLPMPVTVYDDGAASWLKDASMTEEQLKNSVTISQSTEDASAAKIVFDHPFTFNDDLVGAERNNSDAPITFFTADDKGERGEPIELPTEAFELNAASGTLTYDLNLFPETPAYVVGSVPLFLATIEKASIDAAKLPKGLSLKDNALIVDQKDFPADSWRFYAKDASGNYLKEILGVSHRAEEYGTAMFDVHYFYGQPATLESYQRTDLSTVQYGFEVKLDKPESK
;
A
#
# COMPACT_ATOMS: atom_id res chain seq x y z
N MET A 1 -27.68 19.30 -10.19
CA MET A 1 -28.21 19.89 -11.44
C MET A 1 -27.44 19.24 -12.57
N MET A 2 -28.15 18.60 -13.51
CA MET A 2 -27.66 17.78 -14.64
C MET A 2 -26.73 16.61 -14.29
N ASP A 3 -27.40 15.51 -13.94
CA ASP A 3 -26.90 14.15 -13.97
C ASP A 3 -26.77 13.70 -15.43
N VAL A 4 -25.55 13.57 -15.94
CA VAL A 4 -25.24 12.95 -17.24
C VAL A 4 -24.20 11.86 -16.98
N ARG A 5 -24.63 10.81 -16.29
CA ARG A 5 -23.90 9.54 -16.24
C ARG A 5 -24.38 8.69 -17.42
N SER A 6 -23.54 8.61 -18.45
CA SER A 6 -23.68 7.62 -19.53
C SER A 6 -23.71 6.20 -18.92
N PRO A 7 -24.62 5.30 -19.34
CA PRO A 7 -24.77 3.96 -18.78
C PRO A 7 -23.57 3.01 -19.03
N LEU A 8 -22.55 3.44 -19.78
CA LEU A 8 -21.34 2.65 -20.08
C LEU A 8 -20.21 2.75 -19.04
N ALA A 9 -20.35 3.59 -18.00
CA ALA A 9 -19.32 3.77 -16.96
C ALA A 9 -19.24 2.63 -15.92
N ALA A 10 -19.91 1.50 -16.13
CA ALA A 10 -20.01 0.40 -15.15
C ALA A 10 -18.96 -0.72 -15.31
N LEU A 11 -17.86 -0.48 -16.05
CA LEU A 11 -16.73 -1.40 -16.04
C LEU A 11 -15.79 -1.04 -14.90
N GLY A 12 -16.04 -1.64 -13.73
CA GLY A 12 -15.14 -1.61 -12.57
C GLY A 12 -13.88 -2.46 -12.81
N LEU A 13 -13.06 -2.10 -13.81
CA LEU A 13 -11.75 -2.71 -14.05
C LEU A 13 -10.74 -2.18 -13.02
N CYS A 14 -10.67 -2.81 -11.85
CA CYS A 14 -9.55 -2.63 -10.93
C CYS A 14 -8.33 -3.42 -11.42
N ALA A 15 -7.61 -2.86 -12.41
CA ALA A 15 -6.32 -3.37 -12.84
C ALA A 15 -5.20 -2.58 -12.16
N ALA A 16 -4.53 -3.19 -11.17
CA ALA A 16 -3.30 -2.63 -10.62
C ALA A 16 -2.20 -2.60 -11.70
N LEU A 17 -1.59 -1.42 -11.90
CA LEU A 17 -0.44 -1.22 -12.78
C LEU A 17 0.75 -2.02 -12.24
N LEU A 18 1.20 -3.01 -13.01
CA LEU A 18 2.37 -3.82 -12.68
C LEU A 18 3.55 -3.39 -13.59
N MET A 19 4.72 -3.16 -12.99
CA MET A 19 5.99 -2.85 -13.68
C MET A 19 6.53 -4.07 -14.44
N ALA A 20 7.53 -3.84 -15.30
CA ALA A 20 8.07 -4.78 -16.27
C ALA A 20 9.20 -5.65 -15.69
N SER A 21 9.14 -6.97 -15.90
CA SER A 21 10.28 -7.88 -15.84
C SER A 21 10.19 -8.90 -17.00
N GLY A 22 11.35 -9.39 -17.44
CA GLY A 22 11.62 -9.94 -18.78
C GLY A 22 10.71 -11.08 -19.26
N CYS A 23 10.37 -11.02 -20.56
CA CYS A 23 9.50 -11.98 -21.24
C CYS A 23 10.28 -13.12 -21.91
N SER A 24 9.68 -14.30 -21.95
CA SER A 24 10.13 -15.43 -22.76
C SER A 24 9.67 -15.33 -24.23
N PRO A 25 10.26 -16.08 -25.18
CA PRO A 25 9.96 -15.93 -26.62
C PRO A 25 8.49 -16.21 -27.03
N LYS A 26 7.77 -17.04 -26.27
CA LYS A 26 6.33 -17.29 -26.49
C LYS A 26 5.46 -16.15 -25.95
N GLU A 27 5.94 -15.42 -24.95
CA GLU A 27 5.27 -14.25 -24.38
C GLU A 27 5.46 -13.04 -25.29
N GLU A 28 6.67 -12.83 -25.80
CA GLU A 28 6.94 -11.82 -26.84
C GLU A 28 5.99 -11.96 -28.04
N GLN A 29 5.74 -13.19 -28.50
CA GLN A 29 4.84 -13.42 -29.62
C GLN A 29 3.38 -13.07 -29.30
N LYS A 30 2.88 -13.41 -28.09
CA LYS A 30 1.52 -13.06 -27.66
C LYS A 30 1.37 -11.56 -27.41
N GLN A 31 2.38 -10.94 -26.84
CA GLN A 31 2.41 -9.51 -26.56
C GLN A 31 2.47 -8.68 -27.86
N ALA A 32 3.32 -9.07 -28.81
CA ALA A 32 3.38 -8.47 -30.14
C ALA A 32 2.04 -8.60 -30.89
N THR A 33 1.35 -9.74 -30.75
CA THR A 33 0.01 -9.94 -31.34
C THR A 33 -1.03 -9.01 -30.69
N LEU A 34 -0.96 -8.79 -29.38
CA LEU A 34 -1.86 -7.89 -28.65
C LEU A 34 -1.60 -6.43 -29.01
N GLU A 35 -0.34 -6.01 -29.13
CA GLU A 35 0.04 -4.67 -29.58
C GLU A 35 -0.47 -4.41 -31.00
N GLU A 36 -0.29 -5.36 -31.92
CA GLU A 36 -0.82 -5.24 -33.28
C GLU A 36 -2.36 -5.13 -33.28
N LYS A 37 -3.04 -5.88 -32.40
CA LYS A 37 -4.49 -5.80 -32.20
C LYS A 37 -4.91 -4.44 -31.63
N THR A 38 -4.18 -3.89 -30.66
CA THR A 38 -4.42 -2.55 -30.09
C THR A 38 -4.26 -1.47 -31.15
N THR A 39 -3.17 -1.49 -31.91
CA THR A 39 -2.94 -0.51 -32.99
C THR A 39 -4.03 -0.58 -34.06
N LYS A 40 -4.43 -1.79 -34.49
CA LYS A 40 -5.54 -1.95 -35.44
C LYS A 40 -6.87 -1.43 -34.89
N PHE A 41 -7.12 -1.64 -33.60
CA PHE A 41 -8.31 -1.12 -32.94
C PHE A 41 -8.30 0.41 -32.89
N GLU A 42 -7.20 1.04 -32.47
CA GLU A 42 -7.07 2.51 -32.44
C GLU A 42 -7.24 3.13 -33.83
N GLN A 43 -6.60 2.56 -34.85
CA GLN A 43 -6.78 2.99 -36.25
C GLN A 43 -8.22 2.84 -36.73
N SER A 44 -8.96 1.84 -36.24
CA SER A 44 -10.37 1.67 -36.60
C SER A 44 -11.25 2.81 -36.07
N LEU A 45 -10.88 3.43 -34.93
CA LEU A 45 -11.63 4.54 -34.34
C LEU A 45 -11.57 5.81 -35.20
N ASP A 46 -10.46 6.04 -35.90
CA ASP A 46 -10.28 7.20 -36.80
C ASP A 46 -11.29 7.22 -37.96
N SER A 47 -11.82 6.05 -38.32
CA SER A 47 -12.82 5.92 -39.38
C SER A 47 -14.25 6.28 -38.96
N ILE A 48 -14.48 6.48 -37.65
CA ILE A 48 -15.81 6.72 -37.07
C ILE A 48 -16.06 8.23 -36.95
N GLN A 49 -17.05 8.73 -37.71
CA GLN A 49 -17.35 10.17 -37.76
C GLN A 49 -18.19 10.66 -36.58
N ASP A 50 -19.05 9.82 -36.03
CA ASP A 50 -19.91 10.17 -34.89
C ASP A 50 -19.09 10.15 -33.59
N PRO A 51 -18.91 11.28 -32.89
CA PRO A 51 -18.08 11.33 -31.69
C PRO A 51 -18.60 10.44 -30.56
N LYS A 52 -19.92 10.38 -30.35
CA LYS A 52 -20.52 9.60 -29.26
C LYS A 52 -20.35 8.10 -29.51
N LEU A 53 -20.51 7.66 -30.75
CA LEU A 53 -20.27 6.28 -31.13
C LEU A 53 -18.79 5.91 -31.02
N ARG A 54 -17.89 6.80 -31.47
CA ARG A 54 -16.44 6.61 -31.36
C ARG A 54 -16.02 6.45 -29.91
N ASP A 55 -16.48 7.35 -29.02
CA ASP A 55 -16.13 7.33 -27.60
C ASP A 55 -16.68 6.06 -26.92
N ALA A 56 -17.93 5.66 -27.20
CA ALA A 56 -18.49 4.42 -26.67
C ALA A 56 -17.74 3.15 -27.11
N ILE A 57 -17.31 3.09 -28.38
CA ILE A 57 -16.49 1.98 -28.90
C ILE A 57 -15.11 2.00 -28.26
N ALA A 58 -14.48 3.18 -28.15
CA ALA A 58 -13.18 3.35 -27.52
C ALA A 58 -13.19 2.88 -26.06
N ASP A 59 -14.21 3.26 -25.29
CA ASP A 59 -14.35 2.88 -23.87
C ASP A 59 -14.47 1.37 -23.70
N LEU A 60 -15.43 0.73 -24.40
CA LEU A 60 -15.68 -0.71 -24.27
C LEU A 60 -14.55 -1.56 -24.87
N GLY A 61 -14.09 -1.20 -26.07
CA GLY A 61 -13.02 -1.92 -26.75
C GLY A 61 -11.67 -1.75 -26.06
N GLY A 62 -11.36 -0.55 -25.58
CA GLY A 62 -10.19 -0.29 -24.75
C GLY A 62 -10.21 -1.12 -23.46
N SER A 63 -11.35 -1.17 -22.78
CA SER A 63 -11.53 -1.99 -21.57
C SER A 63 -11.32 -3.49 -21.83
N LEU A 64 -11.84 -4.02 -22.94
CA LEU A 64 -11.63 -5.43 -23.33
C LEU A 64 -10.17 -5.73 -23.67
N LEU A 65 -9.46 -4.81 -24.34
CA LEU A 65 -8.03 -4.94 -24.62
C LEU A 65 -7.19 -4.90 -23.33
N LEU A 66 -7.54 -4.03 -22.37
CA LEU A 66 -6.90 -4.00 -21.05
C LEU A 66 -7.12 -5.31 -20.29
N LEU A 67 -8.34 -5.86 -20.32
CA LEU A 67 -8.64 -7.16 -19.71
C LEU A 67 -7.85 -8.31 -20.35
N GLU A 68 -7.73 -8.33 -21.68
CA GLU A 68 -6.92 -9.31 -22.40
C GLU A 68 -5.43 -9.18 -22.05
N ARG A 69 -4.91 -7.95 -21.97
CA ARG A 69 -3.55 -7.68 -21.51
C ARG A 69 -3.31 -8.21 -20.10
N ALA A 70 -4.23 -7.93 -19.16
CA ALA A 70 -4.15 -8.40 -17.79
C ALA A 70 -4.17 -9.93 -17.72
N ARG A 71 -5.05 -10.60 -18.49
CA ARG A 71 -5.11 -12.06 -18.61
C ARG A 71 -3.80 -12.67 -19.07
N VAL A 72 -3.21 -12.12 -20.14
CA VAL A 72 -1.92 -12.59 -20.65
C VAL A 72 -0.83 -12.40 -19.59
N LYS A 73 -0.72 -11.20 -19.02
CA LYS A 73 0.31 -10.86 -18.03
C LYS A 73 0.23 -11.71 -16.77
N LEU A 74 -0.97 -11.94 -16.23
CA LEU A 74 -1.16 -12.75 -15.03
C LEU A 74 -0.92 -14.24 -15.30
N ALA A 75 -1.26 -14.73 -16.50
CA ALA A 75 -1.01 -16.12 -16.87
C ALA A 75 0.46 -16.41 -17.18
N SER A 76 1.23 -15.40 -17.61
CA SER A 76 2.66 -15.53 -17.93
C SER A 76 3.59 -15.16 -16.77
N LYS A 77 3.07 -14.54 -15.70
CA LYS A 77 3.90 -14.13 -14.57
C LYS A 77 4.63 -15.36 -13.97
N PRO A 78 5.96 -15.30 -13.80
CA PRO A 78 6.71 -16.34 -13.10
C PRO A 78 6.13 -16.60 -11.70
N ILE A 79 6.08 -17.87 -11.31
CA ILE A 79 5.61 -18.27 -9.98
C ILE A 79 6.80 -18.18 -9.02
N GLU A 80 6.98 -16.98 -8.48
CA GLU A 80 7.95 -16.69 -7.42
C GLU A 80 7.18 -16.44 -6.13
N ALA A 81 7.63 -17.08 -5.04
CA ALA A 81 6.99 -16.92 -3.75
C ALA A 81 7.29 -15.53 -3.18
N GLU A 82 6.25 -14.77 -2.91
CA GLU A 82 6.32 -13.50 -2.22
C GLU A 82 5.32 -13.55 -1.07
N TYR A 83 5.81 -13.31 0.14
CA TYR A 83 5.02 -13.49 1.36
C TYR A 83 4.48 -12.18 1.87
N GLY A 84 3.23 -12.22 2.32
CA GLY A 84 2.53 -11.10 2.93
C GLY A 84 2.08 -11.42 4.34
N GLU A 85 1.28 -10.51 4.89
CA GLU A 85 0.66 -10.65 6.20
C GLU A 85 -0.79 -11.16 6.07
N ASP A 86 -1.43 -11.47 7.20
CA ASP A 86 -2.85 -11.79 7.23
C ASP A 86 -3.67 -10.52 6.98
N SER A 87 -3.89 -10.17 5.71
CA SER A 87 -4.61 -8.94 5.32
C SER A 87 -6.07 -8.91 5.78
N LEU A 88 -6.58 -10.01 6.35
CA LEU A 88 -7.95 -10.14 6.84
C LEU A 88 -8.00 -10.37 8.36
N ALA A 89 -6.88 -10.17 9.07
CA ALA A 89 -6.80 -10.32 10.52
C ALA A 89 -7.78 -9.38 11.26
N LEU A 90 -7.95 -8.14 10.78
CA LEU A 90 -8.89 -7.18 11.34
C LEU A 90 -10.32 -7.73 11.45
N LEU A 91 -10.77 -8.60 10.52
CA LEU A 91 -12.13 -9.17 10.55
C LEU A 91 -12.35 -10.12 11.74
N LYS A 92 -11.28 -10.58 12.38
CA LYS A 92 -11.29 -11.52 13.50
C LYS A 92 -11.29 -10.81 14.86
N HIS A 93 -10.77 -9.57 14.91
CA HIS A 93 -10.64 -8.81 16.15
C HIS A 93 -11.94 -8.22 16.66
N TYR A 94 -12.86 -7.93 15.75
CA TYR A 94 -14.14 -7.29 16.09
C TYR A 94 -15.27 -8.32 16.11
N PRO A 95 -16.10 -8.34 17.16
CA PRO A 95 -17.11 -9.39 17.34
C PRO A 95 -18.22 -9.35 16.28
N THR A 96 -18.42 -8.20 15.63
CA THR A 96 -19.41 -8.02 14.56
C THR A 96 -18.88 -7.04 13.51
N PRO A 97 -19.38 -7.10 12.27
CA PRO A 97 -19.09 -6.08 11.25
C PRO A 97 -19.40 -4.66 11.71
N GLN A 98 -20.49 -4.45 12.45
CA GLN A 98 -20.83 -3.12 12.97
C GLN A 98 -19.79 -2.61 13.99
N ALA A 99 -19.23 -3.47 14.84
CA ALA A 99 -18.18 -3.05 15.77
C ALA A 99 -16.90 -2.57 15.06
N LEU A 100 -16.58 -3.17 13.91
CA LEU A 100 -15.49 -2.73 13.04
C LEU A 100 -15.81 -1.36 12.40
N VAL A 101 -17.05 -1.13 11.96
CA VAL A 101 -17.51 0.17 11.44
C VAL A 101 -17.45 1.25 12.50
N ASP A 102 -17.93 0.95 13.72
CA ASP A 102 -17.90 1.88 14.84
C ASP A 102 -16.45 2.22 15.21
N THR A 103 -15.54 1.25 15.12
CA THR A 103 -14.10 1.48 15.33
C THR A 103 -13.50 2.38 14.25
N TYR A 104 -13.82 2.11 12.98
CA TYR A 104 -13.38 2.93 11.85
C TYR A 104 -13.80 4.40 12.00
N ILE A 105 -15.08 4.64 12.29
CA ILE A 105 -15.64 5.98 12.37
C ILE A 105 -15.20 6.71 13.65
N ASN A 106 -15.15 6.03 14.80
CA ASN A 106 -14.83 6.66 16.08
C ASN A 106 -13.31 6.77 16.35
N GLY A 107 -12.48 6.08 15.57
CA GLY A 107 -11.02 6.22 15.60
C GLY A 107 -10.46 7.32 14.70
N LEU A 108 -11.31 7.95 13.88
CA LEU A 108 -10.94 9.02 12.96
C LEU A 108 -10.74 10.35 13.69
N PHE A 109 -9.66 11.05 13.38
CA PHE A 109 -9.41 12.41 13.84
C PHE A 109 -8.57 13.18 12.81
N VAL A 110 -8.30 14.47 13.05
CA VAL A 110 -7.55 15.31 12.11
C VAL A 110 -6.28 15.84 12.76
N LEU A 111 -5.14 15.61 12.10
CA LEU A 111 -3.87 16.25 12.42
C LEU A 111 -3.66 17.47 11.55
N ARG A 112 -3.21 18.56 12.16
CA ARG A 112 -2.65 19.71 11.47
C ARG A 112 -1.15 19.48 11.27
N LYS A 113 -0.71 19.40 10.02
CA LYS A 113 0.72 19.30 9.69
C LYS A 113 1.39 20.68 9.80
N THR A 114 2.66 20.67 10.16
CA THR A 114 3.52 21.85 10.05
C THR A 114 3.76 22.13 8.57
N SER A 115 3.19 23.24 8.09
CA SER A 115 3.48 23.78 6.77
C SER A 115 4.69 24.72 6.86
N HIS A 116 5.58 24.63 5.88
CA HIS A 116 6.68 25.59 5.68
C HIS A 116 6.22 26.84 4.92
N SER A 117 4.93 26.91 4.56
CA SER A 117 4.32 28.05 3.89
C SER A 117 3.61 28.96 4.88
N ASP A 118 3.80 30.26 4.70
CA ASP A 118 3.15 31.31 5.49
C ASP A 118 1.64 31.40 5.25
N TYR A 119 1.13 30.82 4.16
CA TYR A 119 -0.27 30.95 3.73
C TYR A 119 -0.98 29.61 3.52
N LEU A 120 -0.34 28.47 3.80
CA LEU A 120 -0.98 27.14 3.69
C LEU A 120 -0.96 26.42 5.04
N THR A 121 -2.05 25.74 5.37
CA THR A 121 -2.13 24.84 6.53
C THR A 121 -2.74 23.51 6.11
N ASP A 122 -1.92 22.46 6.13
CA ASP A 122 -2.35 21.12 5.75
C ASP A 122 -3.05 20.40 6.91
N LEU A 123 -4.14 19.74 6.58
CA LEU A 123 -4.97 18.92 7.45
C LEU A 123 -4.93 17.48 6.93
N GLN A 124 -4.48 16.57 7.80
CA GLN A 124 -4.42 15.14 7.51
C GLN A 124 -5.46 14.43 8.37
N PRO A 125 -6.53 13.90 7.77
CA PRO A 125 -7.37 12.90 8.43
C PRO A 125 -6.52 11.65 8.75
N VAL A 126 -6.58 11.18 9.98
CA VAL A 126 -5.89 9.99 10.44
C VAL A 126 -6.92 8.90 10.67
N PHE A 127 -6.90 7.88 9.81
CA PHE A 127 -7.78 6.75 9.88
C PHE A 127 -7.17 5.62 10.74
N PRO A 128 -8.00 4.88 11.49
CA PRO A 128 -7.52 3.76 12.30
C PRO A 128 -6.98 2.61 11.44
N PHE A 129 -7.60 2.39 10.28
CA PHE A 129 -7.21 1.37 9.30
C PHE A 129 -6.65 2.09 8.07
N ASN A 130 -5.66 1.47 7.40
CA ASN A 130 -5.07 2.06 6.20
C ASN A 130 -6.04 1.90 5.02
N PHE A 131 -5.80 2.59 3.91
CA PHE A 131 -6.51 2.35 2.65
C PHE A 131 -5.77 1.37 1.73
N ASN A 132 -4.47 1.18 1.99
CA ASN A 132 -3.62 0.21 1.31
C ASN A 132 -3.44 -1.03 2.20
N ALA A 133 -3.45 -2.21 1.59
CA ALA A 133 -3.20 -3.48 2.28
C ALA A 133 -1.85 -3.44 3.04
N PRO A 134 -1.70 -4.17 4.17
CA PRO A 134 -2.60 -5.20 4.67
C PRO A 134 -3.78 -4.73 5.55
N ASP A 135 -3.75 -3.51 6.10
CA ASP A 135 -4.78 -3.02 7.06
C ASP A 135 -5.95 -2.27 6.40
N GLN A 136 -6.44 -2.73 5.24
CA GLN A 136 -7.49 -2.00 4.51
C GLN A 136 -8.86 -2.14 5.17
N PHE A 137 -9.57 -1.03 5.41
CA PHE A 137 -10.98 -1.09 5.81
C PHE A 137 -11.83 -1.75 4.70
N PRO A 138 -12.47 -2.91 4.95
CA PRO A 138 -12.92 -3.80 3.86
C PRO A 138 -14.35 -3.53 3.39
N PHE A 139 -15.08 -2.62 4.02
CA PHE A 139 -16.49 -2.38 3.70
C PHE A 139 -16.65 -1.17 2.78
N PRO A 140 -17.63 -1.17 1.85
CA PRO A 140 -17.93 -0.01 1.03
C PRO A 140 -18.22 1.21 1.89
N HIS A 141 -17.52 2.31 1.62
CA HIS A 141 -17.63 3.53 2.39
C HIS A 141 -17.45 4.76 1.52
N GLY A 142 -17.95 5.90 2.01
CA GLY A 142 -17.76 7.22 1.43
C GLY A 142 -17.50 8.24 2.53
N LEU A 143 -16.66 9.23 2.22
CA LEU A 143 -16.35 10.34 3.09
C LEU A 143 -16.47 11.64 2.29
N GLU A 144 -17.26 12.58 2.80
CA GLU A 144 -17.46 13.87 2.18
C GLU A 144 -17.12 14.99 3.16
N TRP A 145 -16.13 15.81 2.83
CA TRP A 145 -15.78 16.99 3.61
C TRP A 145 -16.70 18.17 3.26
N GLN A 146 -17.10 18.91 4.28
CA GLN A 146 -18.10 19.98 4.15
C GLN A 146 -17.54 21.36 4.48
N SER A 147 -16.81 21.49 5.58
CA SER A 147 -16.29 22.80 6.02
C SER A 147 -15.23 22.66 7.12
N VAL A 148 -14.42 23.70 7.30
CA VAL A 148 -13.51 23.86 8.44
C VAL A 148 -13.93 25.07 9.27
N THR A 149 -13.93 24.91 10.60
CA THR A 149 -14.12 26.00 11.55
C THR A 149 -12.77 26.50 12.04
N LEU A 150 -12.55 27.81 11.96
CA LEU A 150 -11.33 28.48 12.37
C LEU A 150 -11.44 29.02 13.82
N SER A 151 -10.31 29.35 14.43
CA SER A 151 -10.21 29.82 15.83
C SER A 151 -10.93 31.15 16.10
N ASN A 152 -11.25 31.91 15.06
CA ASN A 152 -12.07 33.13 15.13
C ASN A 152 -13.57 32.86 14.85
N ASN A 153 -14.00 31.60 14.88
CA ASN A 153 -15.36 31.12 14.58
C ASN A 153 -15.82 31.32 13.14
N LYS A 154 -14.93 31.68 12.19
CA LYS A 154 -15.28 31.63 10.76
C LYS A 154 -15.40 30.17 10.30
N VAL A 155 -16.44 29.90 9.54
CA VAL A 155 -16.66 28.61 8.87
C VAL A 155 -16.33 28.79 7.40
N ILE A 156 -15.40 27.99 6.91
CA ILE A 156 -14.96 28.01 5.51
C ILE A 156 -15.50 26.75 4.84
N PRO A 157 -16.35 26.87 3.81
CA PRO A 157 -16.89 25.71 3.11
C PRO A 157 -15.82 25.02 2.27
N PHE A 158 -15.96 23.70 2.10
CA PHE A 158 -15.15 22.92 1.18
C PHE A 158 -15.38 23.38 -0.27
N GLN A 159 -14.29 23.46 -1.03
CA GLN A 159 -14.27 23.73 -2.46
C GLN A 159 -13.53 22.58 -3.16
N PRO A 160 -14.05 22.06 -4.28
CA PRO A 160 -13.44 20.92 -4.97
C PRO A 160 -12.09 21.27 -5.60
N GLU A 161 -11.86 22.55 -5.89
CA GLU A 161 -10.64 23.06 -6.51
C GLU A 161 -10.22 24.34 -5.80
N TRP A 162 -8.91 24.55 -5.73
CA TRP A 162 -8.32 25.79 -5.21
C TRP A 162 -8.29 26.89 -6.29
N SER A 163 -8.53 28.13 -5.89
CA SER A 163 -8.41 29.31 -6.75
C SER A 163 -7.40 30.33 -6.21
N GLU A 164 -6.33 30.59 -6.96
CA GLU A 164 -5.38 31.68 -6.68
C GLU A 164 -6.03 33.08 -6.70
N THR A 165 -7.14 33.22 -7.43
CA THR A 165 -7.80 34.52 -7.63
C THR A 165 -8.87 34.83 -6.58
N ASP A 166 -9.24 33.85 -5.76
CA ASP A 166 -10.18 34.08 -4.66
C ASP A 166 -9.44 34.78 -3.50
N PRO A 167 -9.85 36.00 -3.11
CA PRO A 167 -9.21 36.76 -2.04
C PRO A 167 -9.54 36.27 -0.63
N GLY A 168 -10.35 35.20 -0.49
CA GLY A 168 -10.77 34.61 0.76
C GLY A 168 -9.90 33.45 1.25
N ILE A 169 -10.15 33.02 2.50
CA ILE A 169 -9.62 31.76 3.01
C ILE A 169 -10.41 30.63 2.36
N GLN A 170 -9.71 29.61 1.86
CA GLN A 170 -10.31 28.47 1.16
C GLN A 170 -9.99 27.16 1.89
N LEU A 171 -10.86 26.16 1.74
CA LEU A 171 -10.63 24.77 2.11
C LEU A 171 -10.78 23.92 0.86
N SER A 172 -9.73 23.19 0.48
CA SER A 172 -9.70 22.40 -0.75
C SER A 172 -8.90 21.11 -0.55
N PRO A 173 -8.99 20.14 -1.49
CA PRO A 173 -8.05 19.03 -1.53
C PRO A 173 -6.60 19.52 -1.51
N SER A 174 -5.74 18.76 -0.84
CA SER A 174 -4.34 19.11 -0.70
C SER A 174 -3.62 19.04 -2.05
N SER A 175 -2.96 20.14 -2.44
CA SER A 175 -2.06 20.16 -3.59
C SER A 175 -0.67 19.60 -3.25
N SER A 176 -0.34 19.49 -1.96
CA SER A 176 0.95 18.97 -1.48
C SER A 176 0.97 17.43 -1.41
N ASN A 177 -0.19 16.78 -1.43
CA ASN A 177 -0.31 15.32 -1.40
C ASN A 177 -1.33 14.78 -2.42
N LEU A 178 -0.93 14.74 -3.70
CA LEU A 178 -1.75 14.16 -4.78
C LEU A 178 -1.99 12.64 -4.62
N THR A 179 -1.30 11.98 -3.68
CA THR A 179 -1.41 10.54 -3.45
C THR A 179 -2.45 10.17 -2.38
N ASN A 180 -2.92 11.14 -1.58
CA ASN A 180 -4.01 10.92 -0.62
C ASN A 180 -5.13 11.94 -0.85
N PRO A 181 -6.24 11.56 -1.50
CA PRO A 181 -7.31 12.50 -1.86
C PRO A 181 -8.06 13.07 -0.65
N ASP A 182 -7.91 12.46 0.54
CA ASP A 182 -8.53 12.92 1.78
C ASP A 182 -7.70 13.98 2.52
N ASP A 183 -6.42 14.17 2.18
CA ASP A 183 -5.64 15.28 2.73
C ASP A 183 -6.21 16.61 2.22
N LEU A 184 -6.38 17.58 3.12
CA LEU A 184 -6.95 18.89 2.82
C LEU A 184 -5.94 20.00 3.10
N THR A 185 -6.13 21.15 2.45
CA THR A 185 -5.35 22.35 2.73
C THR A 185 -6.28 23.53 2.99
N VAL A 186 -5.99 24.27 4.06
CA VAL A 186 -6.55 25.61 4.31
C VAL A 186 -5.60 26.63 3.72
N THR A 187 -6.06 27.35 2.71
CA THR A 187 -5.28 28.38 2.02
C THR A 187 -5.72 29.75 2.51
N TYR A 188 -4.77 30.56 2.98
CA TYR A 188 -4.97 31.95 3.34
C TYR A 188 -4.64 32.87 2.17
N PRO A 189 -5.26 34.06 2.09
CA PRO A 189 -4.97 35.02 1.02
C PRO A 189 -3.48 35.40 1.00
N PHE A 190 -2.83 35.18 -0.14
CA PHE A 190 -1.47 35.63 -0.38
C PHE A 190 -1.49 37.04 -0.97
N ILE A 191 -0.79 37.99 -0.32
CA ILE A 191 -0.62 39.34 -0.85
C ILE A 191 0.87 39.56 -1.08
N GLU A 192 1.24 39.70 -2.36
CA GLU A 192 2.63 39.92 -2.76
C GLU A 192 3.23 41.13 -2.01
N GLY A 193 4.36 40.93 -1.33
CA GLY A 193 5.05 41.95 -0.53
C GLY A 193 4.53 42.12 0.90
N ILE A 194 3.53 41.36 1.34
CA ILE A 194 3.07 41.33 2.74
C ILE A 194 3.31 39.92 3.31
N GLU A 195 4.42 39.75 4.01
CA GLU A 195 4.67 38.54 4.80
C GLU A 195 3.77 38.57 6.04
N THR A 196 2.84 37.62 6.11
CA THR A 196 2.04 37.40 7.31
C THR A 196 2.34 36.01 7.83
N GLU A 197 2.98 35.91 8.99
CA GLU A 197 3.31 34.61 9.57
C GLU A 197 2.04 33.76 9.71
N ASN A 198 2.07 32.51 9.25
CA ASN A 198 0.93 31.57 9.36
C ASN A 198 0.37 31.51 10.79
N LYS A 199 1.25 31.56 11.80
CA LYS A 199 0.88 31.52 13.24
C LYS A 199 -0.05 32.67 13.66
N SER A 200 -0.02 33.79 12.93
CA SER A 200 -0.90 34.94 13.18
C SER A 200 -2.27 34.83 12.50
N GLN A 201 -2.44 33.85 11.58
CA GLN A 201 -3.70 33.57 10.91
C GLN A 201 -4.66 32.76 11.80
N PRO A 202 -5.99 32.89 11.62
CA PRO A 202 -6.97 32.09 12.33
C PRO A 202 -6.78 30.60 12.02
N GLN A 203 -6.46 29.81 13.04
CA GLN A 203 -6.07 28.40 12.88
C GLN A 203 -7.30 27.49 12.79
N PRO A 204 -7.25 26.40 12.01
CA PRO A 204 -8.32 25.41 11.98
C PRO A 204 -8.44 24.69 13.33
N ILE A 205 -9.66 24.55 13.83
CA ILE A 205 -9.96 23.92 15.14
C ILE A 205 -10.94 22.75 15.06
N SER A 206 -11.80 22.72 14.03
CA SER A 206 -12.73 21.61 13.79
C SER A 206 -12.95 21.44 12.29
N LEU A 207 -13.02 20.19 11.84
CA LEU A 207 -13.33 19.81 10.46
C LEU A 207 -14.65 19.05 10.44
N LYS A 208 -15.56 19.49 9.58
CA LYS A 208 -16.88 18.87 9.39
C LYS A 208 -16.95 18.10 8.10
N GLY A 209 -17.62 16.96 8.16
CA GLY A 209 -17.89 16.09 7.03
C GLY A 209 -19.04 15.15 7.32
N ALA A 210 -19.27 14.21 6.42
CA ALA A 210 -20.19 13.10 6.62
C ALA A 210 -19.50 11.82 6.15
N VAL A 211 -19.65 10.75 6.94
CA VAL A 211 -19.21 9.41 6.56
C VAL A 211 -20.42 8.50 6.38
N GLU A 212 -20.35 7.68 5.34
CA GLU A 212 -21.34 6.65 5.02
C GLU A 212 -20.63 5.30 4.87
N VAL A 213 -21.16 4.26 5.49
CA VAL A 213 -20.61 2.90 5.41
C VAL A 213 -21.73 1.88 5.22
N ILE A 214 -21.56 0.99 4.24
CA ILE A 214 -22.45 -0.15 4.00
C ILE A 214 -21.87 -1.36 4.74
N THR A 215 -22.51 -1.71 5.85
CA THR A 215 -22.06 -2.79 6.73
C THR A 215 -22.67 -4.11 6.28
N PRO A 216 -21.90 -5.18 6.00
CA PRO A 216 -22.48 -6.49 5.73
C PRO A 216 -23.16 -7.04 6.98
N GLY A 217 -24.25 -7.79 6.82
CA GLY A 217 -24.97 -8.38 7.94
C GLY A 217 -24.17 -9.45 8.68
N LYS A 218 -23.22 -10.10 7.98
CA LYS A 218 -22.25 -11.06 8.51
C LYS A 218 -21.09 -11.23 7.53
N VAL A 219 -19.98 -11.78 8.04
CA VAL A 219 -18.87 -12.28 7.24
C VAL A 219 -18.78 -13.78 7.44
N LEU A 220 -18.70 -14.55 6.34
CA LEU A 220 -18.54 -16.00 6.36
C LEU A 220 -17.14 -16.37 5.89
N THR A 221 -16.45 -17.25 6.59
CA THR A 221 -15.11 -17.71 6.23
C THR A 221 -15.17 -19.15 5.72
N PHE A 222 -14.58 -19.40 4.56
CA PHE A 222 -14.42 -20.73 3.97
C PHE A 222 -12.93 -20.99 3.75
N ASP A 223 -12.39 -22.02 4.39
CA ASP A 223 -11.06 -22.53 4.10
C ASP A 223 -11.19 -23.68 3.09
N LEU A 224 -10.55 -23.54 1.94
CA LEU A 224 -10.67 -24.41 0.78
C LEU A 224 -9.31 -24.97 0.36
N THR A 225 -9.35 -26.16 -0.22
CA THR A 225 -8.17 -26.89 -0.72
C THR A 225 -8.45 -27.49 -2.10
N GLN A 226 -7.48 -28.19 -2.69
CA GLN A 226 -7.68 -28.92 -3.95
C GLN A 226 -8.84 -29.92 -3.88
N GLN A 227 -9.17 -30.45 -2.70
CA GLN A 227 -10.25 -31.42 -2.53
C GLN A 227 -11.64 -30.80 -2.70
N ASP A 228 -11.75 -29.48 -2.51
CA ASP A 228 -13.01 -28.75 -2.61
C ASP A 228 -13.35 -28.33 -4.06
N VAL A 229 -12.43 -28.53 -5.01
CA VAL A 229 -12.64 -28.19 -6.42
C VAL A 229 -13.85 -28.95 -6.97
N GLY A 230 -14.78 -28.22 -7.59
CA GLY A 230 -16.04 -28.73 -8.14
C GLY A 230 -17.12 -29.05 -7.09
N HIS A 231 -16.83 -28.89 -5.79
CA HIS A 231 -17.78 -29.12 -4.71
C HIS A 231 -18.37 -27.80 -4.20
N LYS A 232 -19.69 -27.73 -4.12
CA LYS A 232 -20.39 -26.57 -3.57
C LYS A 232 -20.36 -26.61 -2.04
N ARG A 233 -20.00 -25.48 -1.43
CA ARG A 233 -20.05 -25.22 0.01
C ARG A 233 -21.16 -24.23 0.28
N THR A 234 -22.13 -24.59 1.11
CA THR A 234 -23.29 -23.73 1.40
C THR A 234 -23.36 -23.43 2.90
N ASP A 235 -23.51 -22.15 3.24
CA ASP A 235 -23.82 -21.68 4.59
C ASP A 235 -24.96 -20.65 4.50
N GLY A 236 -26.14 -21.07 4.95
CA GLY A 236 -27.37 -20.28 4.86
C GLY A 236 -27.74 -19.95 3.41
N ASN A 237 -27.80 -18.67 3.09
CA ASN A 237 -28.11 -18.11 1.77
C ASN A 237 -26.90 -18.05 0.82
N ILE A 238 -25.71 -18.33 1.32
CA ILE A 238 -24.47 -18.22 0.56
C ILE A 238 -24.05 -19.60 0.08
N THR A 239 -23.79 -19.73 -1.22
CA THR A 239 -23.18 -20.91 -1.83
C THR A 239 -21.90 -20.51 -2.54
N LEU A 240 -20.79 -21.09 -2.13
CA LEU A 240 -19.47 -20.92 -2.72
C LEU A 240 -19.08 -22.16 -3.52
N ASN A 241 -18.52 -21.97 -4.70
CA ASN A 241 -18.06 -23.02 -5.58
C ASN A 241 -16.62 -22.72 -6.03
N LEU A 242 -15.68 -23.57 -5.63
CA LEU A 242 -14.32 -23.51 -6.14
C LEU A 242 -14.28 -24.20 -7.50
N LEU A 243 -14.27 -23.42 -8.57
CA LEU A 243 -14.27 -23.92 -9.94
C LEU A 243 -12.94 -24.58 -10.30
N THR A 244 -11.86 -23.87 -9.96
CA THR A 244 -10.50 -24.27 -10.30
C THR A 244 -9.56 -23.85 -9.17
N LEU A 245 -8.60 -24.71 -8.84
CA LEU A 245 -7.42 -24.36 -8.05
C LEU A 245 -6.21 -24.90 -8.78
N GLU A 246 -5.39 -23.98 -9.30
CA GLU A 246 -4.11 -24.25 -9.93
C GLU A 246 -2.97 -23.79 -9.03
N LYS A 247 -1.73 -24.03 -9.46
CA LYS A 247 -0.51 -23.72 -8.71
C LYS A 247 -0.52 -22.34 -8.01
N ASN A 248 -0.92 -21.28 -8.72
CA ASN A 248 -0.83 -19.91 -8.22
C ASN A 248 -2.12 -19.10 -8.43
N TYR A 249 -3.24 -19.75 -8.78
CA TYR A 249 -4.52 -19.06 -8.92
C TYR A 249 -5.72 -19.94 -8.57
N ALA A 250 -6.82 -19.28 -8.20
CA ALA A 250 -8.11 -19.91 -7.96
C ALA A 250 -9.23 -19.22 -8.74
N GLU A 251 -10.22 -19.98 -9.18
CA GLU A 251 -11.47 -19.48 -9.76
C GLU A 251 -12.62 -19.83 -8.84
N ILE A 252 -13.36 -18.82 -8.42
CA ILE A 252 -14.42 -18.90 -7.42
C ILE A 252 -15.69 -18.37 -8.04
N GLU A 253 -16.79 -19.10 -7.81
CA GLU A 253 -18.13 -18.62 -8.06
C GLU A 253 -18.92 -18.57 -6.74
N LEU A 254 -19.55 -17.43 -6.48
CA LEU A 254 -20.39 -17.20 -5.32
C LEU A 254 -21.83 -16.97 -5.78
N THR A 255 -22.80 -17.58 -5.12
CA THR A 255 -24.22 -17.28 -5.30
C THR A 255 -24.85 -16.91 -3.96
N ASN A 256 -25.64 -15.83 -3.95
CA ASN A 256 -26.51 -15.50 -2.83
C ASN A 256 -27.96 -15.78 -3.22
N SER A 257 -28.64 -16.66 -2.50
CA SER A 257 -30.05 -16.98 -2.77
C SER A 257 -31.01 -15.90 -2.28
N GLN A 258 -30.52 -14.91 -1.53
CA GLN A 258 -31.28 -13.75 -1.06
C GLN A 258 -30.88 -12.52 -1.88
N PRO A 259 -31.84 -11.61 -2.15
CA PRO A 259 -31.52 -10.34 -2.78
C PRO A 259 -30.63 -9.48 -1.87
N LEU A 260 -29.91 -8.54 -2.48
CA LEU A 260 -29.21 -7.49 -1.73
C LEU A 260 -30.22 -6.65 -0.92
N ALA A 261 -29.79 -6.18 0.25
CA ALA A 261 -30.58 -5.25 1.04
C ALA A 261 -30.74 -3.91 0.30
N ALA A 262 -31.84 -3.19 0.54
CA ALA A 262 -32.12 -1.93 -0.14
C ALA A 262 -31.06 -0.85 0.17
N GLU A 263 -30.44 -0.96 1.34
CA GLU A 263 -29.37 -0.13 1.87
C GLU A 263 -28.10 -0.15 1.00
N VAL A 264 -27.90 -1.20 0.21
CA VAL A 264 -26.76 -1.31 -0.72
C VAL A 264 -26.96 -0.40 -1.94
N GLY A 265 -28.22 -0.05 -2.26
CA GLY A 265 -28.58 0.76 -3.43
C GLY A 265 -28.23 0.09 -4.75
N ASP A 266 -27.87 0.90 -5.75
CA ASP A 266 -27.41 0.42 -7.06
C ASP A 266 -25.93 -0.03 -7.05
N ALA A 267 -25.22 0.16 -5.92
CA ALA A 267 -23.87 -0.35 -5.79
C ALA A 267 -23.92 -1.89 -5.71
N SER A 268 -23.15 -2.58 -6.55
CA SER A 268 -22.94 -4.02 -6.45
C SER A 268 -21.53 -4.25 -5.91
N PRO A 269 -21.31 -4.10 -4.58
CA PRO A 269 -19.98 -4.23 -4.00
C PRO A 269 -19.45 -5.64 -4.23
N ASN A 270 -18.13 -5.78 -4.42
CA ASN A 270 -17.51 -7.09 -4.49
C ASN A 270 -17.63 -7.79 -3.13
N PRO A 271 -18.34 -8.92 -3.02
CA PRO A 271 -18.55 -9.60 -1.74
C PRO A 271 -17.39 -10.51 -1.35
N LEU A 272 -16.37 -10.68 -2.19
CA LEU A 272 -15.29 -11.66 -2.00
C LEU A 272 -13.98 -11.01 -1.54
N LEU A 273 -13.47 -11.47 -0.40
CA LEU A 273 -12.13 -11.20 0.09
C LEU A 273 -11.37 -12.53 0.13
N VAL A 274 -10.23 -12.62 -0.56
CA VAL A 274 -9.53 -13.90 -0.79
C VAL A 274 -8.06 -13.76 -0.45
N GLN A 275 -7.56 -14.69 0.36
CA GLN A 275 -6.13 -14.83 0.66
C GLN A 275 -5.70 -16.29 0.56
N ALA A 276 -4.41 -16.53 0.31
CA ALA A 276 -3.86 -17.86 0.12
C ALA A 276 -2.65 -18.07 1.03
N ARG A 277 -2.43 -19.33 1.40
CA ARG A 277 -1.24 -19.79 2.11
C ARG A 277 -0.54 -20.88 1.33
N ASP A 278 0.78 -20.94 1.49
CA ASP A 278 1.59 -22.04 1.01
C ASP A 278 1.56 -23.24 1.98
N SER A 279 2.32 -24.29 1.65
CA SER A 279 2.43 -25.50 2.49
C SER A 279 3.11 -25.28 3.85
N THR A 280 3.81 -24.15 4.04
CA THR A 280 4.41 -23.80 5.33
C THR A 280 3.45 -23.00 6.22
N GLY A 281 2.30 -22.59 5.66
CA GLY A 281 1.29 -21.77 6.32
C GLY A 281 1.55 -20.27 6.21
N GLN A 282 2.54 -19.84 5.43
CA GLN A 282 2.83 -18.43 5.18
C GLN A 282 1.82 -17.85 4.18
N PHE A 283 1.37 -16.62 4.42
CA PHE A 283 0.47 -15.93 3.51
C PHE A 283 1.21 -15.49 2.25
N LEU A 284 0.59 -15.70 1.10
CA LEU A 284 1.11 -15.28 -0.20
C LEU A 284 0.57 -13.90 -0.55
N THR A 285 1.42 -13.03 -1.10
CA THR A 285 0.94 -11.75 -1.63
C THR A 285 0.11 -11.98 -2.90
N ARG A 286 -0.86 -11.09 -3.11
CA ARG A 286 -1.77 -11.17 -4.25
C ARG A 286 -1.12 -10.55 -5.48
N SER A 287 -1.12 -11.27 -6.59
CA SER A 287 -0.54 -10.79 -7.84
C SER A 287 -1.56 -10.06 -8.73
N GLY A 288 -2.86 -10.32 -8.53
CA GLY A 288 -3.95 -9.65 -9.23
C GLY A 288 -5.25 -10.45 -9.23
N SER A 289 -6.27 -9.94 -9.94
CA SER A 289 -7.53 -10.65 -10.14
C SER A 289 -8.27 -10.23 -11.39
N ILE A 290 -9.16 -11.09 -11.85
CA ILE A 290 -10.11 -10.86 -12.93
C ILE A 290 -11.50 -11.26 -12.42
N ASN A 291 -12.45 -10.34 -12.45
CA ASN A 291 -13.80 -10.57 -11.91
C ASN A 291 -14.83 -10.82 -13.02
N GLU A 292 -14.42 -10.71 -14.28
CA GLU A 292 -15.23 -10.97 -15.45
C GLU A 292 -15.16 -12.45 -15.84
N SER A 293 -16.30 -13.13 -15.73
CA SER A 293 -16.50 -14.48 -16.24
C SER A 293 -16.37 -14.53 -17.77
N ALA A 294 -16.19 -15.74 -18.32
CA ALA A 294 -16.17 -15.94 -19.77
C ALA A 294 -17.49 -15.49 -20.44
N ALA A 295 -18.63 -15.68 -19.77
CA ALA A 295 -19.93 -15.25 -20.28
C ALA A 295 -20.07 -13.73 -20.33
N GLN A 296 -19.57 -13.01 -19.32
CA GLN A 296 -19.52 -11.55 -19.30
C GLN A 296 -18.64 -10.99 -20.42
N VAL A 297 -17.45 -11.55 -20.61
CA VAL A 297 -16.56 -11.12 -21.70
C VAL A 297 -17.21 -11.35 -23.06
N ALA A 298 -17.81 -12.53 -23.30
CA ALA A 298 -18.51 -12.80 -24.55
C ALA A 298 -19.70 -11.84 -24.77
N PHE A 299 -20.40 -11.42 -23.71
CA PHE A 299 -21.46 -10.43 -23.80
C PHE A 299 -20.90 -9.06 -24.22
N TYR A 300 -19.82 -8.59 -23.60
CA TYR A 300 -19.18 -7.32 -23.94
C TYR A 300 -18.61 -7.30 -25.36
N GLU A 301 -17.95 -8.38 -25.79
CA GLU A 301 -17.47 -8.54 -27.17
C GLU A 301 -18.63 -8.45 -28.17
N LYS A 302 -19.78 -9.05 -27.84
CA LYS A 302 -21.00 -8.93 -28.66
C LYS A 302 -21.52 -7.50 -28.71
N GLN A 303 -21.56 -6.77 -27.59
CA GLN A 303 -21.97 -5.36 -27.57
C GLN A 303 -21.04 -4.50 -28.44
N LEU A 304 -19.72 -4.67 -28.30
CA LEU A 304 -18.73 -3.97 -29.11
C LEU A 304 -18.93 -4.25 -30.61
N ALA A 305 -19.15 -5.51 -30.98
CA ALA A 305 -19.40 -5.89 -32.37
C ALA A 305 -20.71 -5.29 -32.93
N GLU A 306 -21.75 -5.09 -32.10
CA GLU A 306 -22.96 -4.39 -32.52
C GLU A 306 -22.75 -2.88 -32.68
N MET A 307 -21.96 -2.25 -31.80
CA MET A 307 -21.59 -0.83 -31.93
C MET A 307 -20.80 -0.59 -33.22
N GLN A 308 -19.84 -1.45 -33.54
CA GLN A 308 -19.00 -1.35 -34.75
C GLN A 308 -19.79 -1.48 -36.07
N LYS A 309 -21.03 -1.97 -36.04
CA LYS A 309 -21.92 -2.03 -37.22
C LYS A 309 -22.67 -0.72 -37.46
N GLN A 310 -22.71 0.18 -36.48
CA GLN A 310 -23.43 1.44 -36.58
C GLN A 310 -22.58 2.49 -37.29
N THR A 311 -23.23 3.41 -38.00
CA THR A 311 -22.56 4.57 -38.62
C THR A 311 -22.76 5.85 -37.80
N ALA A 312 -23.75 5.88 -36.92
CA ALA A 312 -24.06 7.02 -36.05
C ALA A 312 -24.75 6.55 -34.76
N TRP A 313 -24.65 7.33 -33.69
CA TRP A 313 -25.34 7.07 -32.43
C TRP A 313 -26.81 7.48 -32.53
N SER A 314 -27.72 6.66 -32.00
CA SER A 314 -29.14 6.99 -31.92
C SER A 314 -29.72 6.61 -30.57
N ASP A 315 -30.76 7.32 -30.12
CA ASP A 315 -31.46 7.02 -28.87
C ASP A 315 -32.08 5.61 -28.87
N ALA A 316 -32.52 5.14 -30.03
CA ALA A 316 -33.04 3.78 -30.20
C ALA A 316 -31.94 2.72 -29.96
N PHE A 317 -30.73 2.97 -30.46
CA PHE A 317 -29.59 2.08 -30.27
C PHE A 317 -29.08 2.12 -28.82
N ASP A 318 -28.99 3.30 -28.22
CA ASP A 318 -28.65 3.47 -26.80
C ASP A 318 -29.59 2.68 -25.88
N LYS A 319 -30.89 2.78 -26.16
CA LYS A 319 -31.92 2.01 -25.45
C LYS A 319 -31.76 0.51 -25.66
N GLN A 320 -31.46 0.06 -26.88
CA GLN A 320 -31.23 -1.35 -27.17
C GLN A 320 -30.04 -1.91 -26.37
N LEU A 321 -28.91 -1.20 -26.33
CA LEU A 321 -27.73 -1.60 -25.56
C LEU A 321 -28.05 -1.65 -24.07
N THR A 322 -28.70 -0.60 -23.55
CA THR A 322 -29.12 -0.49 -22.14
C THR A 322 -30.07 -1.62 -21.75
N ASP A 323 -31.07 -1.93 -22.58
CA ASP A 323 -32.03 -3.00 -22.32
C ASP A 323 -31.36 -4.38 -22.39
N ALA A 324 -30.42 -4.59 -23.33
CA ALA A 324 -29.64 -5.82 -23.43
C ALA A 324 -28.74 -6.03 -22.20
N GLN A 325 -28.08 -4.98 -21.73
CA GLN A 325 -27.27 -5.00 -20.52
C GLN A 325 -28.12 -5.33 -19.28
N LYS A 326 -29.23 -4.62 -19.07
CA LYS A 326 -30.15 -4.93 -17.96
C LYS A 326 -30.70 -6.35 -18.02
N ALA A 327 -30.98 -6.87 -19.22
CA ALA A 327 -31.44 -8.24 -19.38
C ALA A 327 -30.34 -9.26 -19.03
N PHE A 328 -29.09 -8.98 -19.42
CA PHE A 328 -27.94 -9.82 -19.08
C PHE A 328 -27.64 -9.81 -17.58
N GLU A 329 -27.59 -8.63 -16.95
CA GLU A 329 -27.36 -8.44 -15.51
C GLU A 329 -28.41 -9.15 -14.66
N ARG A 330 -29.70 -9.11 -15.06
CA ARG A 330 -30.78 -9.86 -14.38
C ARG A 330 -30.60 -11.37 -14.39
N GLN A 331 -29.81 -11.91 -15.33
CA GLN A 331 -29.50 -13.33 -15.40
C GLN A 331 -28.23 -13.70 -14.62
N GLN A 332 -27.39 -12.72 -14.25
CA GLN A 332 -26.20 -12.93 -13.45
C GLN A 332 -26.59 -13.02 -11.97
N THR A 333 -26.80 -14.25 -11.49
CA THR A 333 -27.10 -14.50 -10.06
C THR A 333 -25.86 -14.88 -9.26
N SER A 334 -24.71 -15.01 -9.93
CA SER A 334 -23.44 -15.34 -9.32
C SER A 334 -22.38 -14.25 -9.49
N HIS A 335 -21.50 -14.15 -8.50
CA HIS A 335 -20.28 -13.37 -8.55
C HIS A 335 -19.11 -14.30 -8.88
N TYR A 336 -18.34 -13.94 -9.90
CA TYR A 336 -17.16 -14.66 -10.31
C TYR A 336 -15.91 -13.90 -9.89
N ALA A 337 -14.89 -14.62 -9.44
CA ALA A 337 -13.56 -14.08 -9.20
C ALA A 337 -12.49 -15.09 -9.57
N LYS A 338 -11.51 -14.65 -10.36
CA LYS A 338 -10.26 -15.35 -10.59
C LYS A 338 -9.15 -14.59 -9.90
N VAL A 339 -8.50 -15.20 -8.91
CA VAL A 339 -7.50 -14.54 -8.05
C VAL A 339 -6.16 -15.22 -8.20
N TYR A 340 -5.10 -14.43 -8.38
CA TYR A 340 -3.74 -14.91 -8.58
C TYR A 340 -2.85 -14.48 -7.41
N PHE A 341 -1.88 -15.32 -7.08
CA PHE A 341 -0.95 -15.17 -5.96
C PHE A 341 0.50 -15.34 -6.40
N ASN A 342 1.42 -14.72 -5.67
CA ASN A 342 2.86 -14.87 -5.85
C ASN A 342 3.34 -16.06 -5.03
N GLY A 343 3.18 -17.27 -5.58
CA GLY A 343 3.65 -18.51 -4.95
C GLY A 343 2.73 -19.71 -5.21
N LEU A 344 3.08 -20.84 -4.59
CA LEU A 344 2.30 -22.08 -4.67
C LEU A 344 1.21 -22.11 -3.59
N ILE A 345 -0.04 -22.26 -4.00
CA ILE A 345 -1.19 -22.31 -3.11
C ILE A 345 -1.36 -23.73 -2.55
N ASP A 346 -1.41 -23.84 -1.22
CA ASP A 346 -1.82 -25.05 -0.51
C ASP A 346 -3.24 -24.90 0.07
N ASN A 347 -3.51 -23.73 0.67
CA ASN A 347 -4.80 -23.39 1.26
C ASN A 347 -5.31 -22.04 0.76
N LEU A 348 -6.61 -21.97 0.48
CA LEU A 348 -7.30 -20.77 0.05
C LEU A 348 -8.37 -20.39 1.08
N GLN A 349 -8.23 -19.22 1.70
CA GLN A 349 -9.24 -18.68 2.59
C GLN A 349 -10.09 -17.65 1.84
N VAL A 350 -11.41 -17.89 1.79
CA VAL A 350 -12.40 -17.03 1.17
C VAL A 350 -13.33 -16.47 2.24
N ASN A 351 -13.29 -15.16 2.44
CA ASN A 351 -14.22 -14.44 3.29
C ASN A 351 -15.31 -13.80 2.42
N VAL A 352 -16.57 -14.08 2.73
CA VAL A 352 -17.75 -13.58 2.01
C VAL A 352 -18.47 -12.54 2.84
N LEU A 353 -18.58 -11.32 2.31
CA LEU A 353 -19.38 -10.24 2.87
C LEU A 353 -20.86 -10.43 2.45
N ASP A 354 -21.72 -10.81 3.39
CA ASP A 354 -23.15 -11.02 3.10
C ASP A 354 -23.95 -9.72 3.24
N PHE A 355 -24.24 -9.09 2.10
CA PHE A 355 -25.03 -7.85 2.02
C PHE A 355 -26.55 -8.08 1.94
N SER A 356 -27.06 -9.31 2.11
CA SER A 356 -28.51 -9.57 2.10
C SER A 356 -29.26 -8.94 3.28
N LYS A 357 -28.54 -8.61 4.36
CA LYS A 357 -29.04 -7.88 5.54
C LYS A 357 -28.12 -6.72 5.90
N ALA A 358 -27.62 -6.03 4.88
CA ALA A 358 -26.72 -4.91 5.09
C ALA A 358 -27.39 -3.77 5.87
N THR A 359 -26.60 -3.00 6.61
CA THR A 359 -27.05 -1.78 7.27
C THR A 359 -26.26 -0.59 6.74
N LEU A 360 -26.93 0.56 6.60
CA LEU A 360 -26.30 1.81 6.20
C LEU A 360 -26.04 2.68 7.42
N THR A 361 -24.78 2.88 7.77
CA THR A 361 -24.39 3.83 8.82
C THR A 361 -24.06 5.17 8.17
N ARG A 362 -24.83 6.21 8.50
CA ARG A 362 -24.50 7.60 8.17
C ARG A 362 -24.20 8.36 9.43
N LYS A 363 -23.06 9.06 9.47
CA LYS A 363 -22.67 9.87 10.63
C LYS A 363 -22.10 11.21 10.17
N ASP A 364 -22.68 12.28 10.68
CA ASP A 364 -22.08 13.60 10.59
C ASP A 364 -20.82 13.65 11.49
N LEU A 365 -19.74 14.16 10.91
CA LEU A 365 -18.45 14.30 11.56
C LEU A 365 -18.26 15.75 12.01
N ASP A 366 -17.81 15.91 13.25
CA ASP A 366 -17.28 17.16 13.79
C ASP A 366 -15.98 16.80 14.52
N LEU A 367 -14.89 16.76 13.75
CA LEU A 367 -13.61 16.24 14.20
C LEU A 367 -12.73 17.39 14.73
N PRO A 368 -12.16 17.25 15.93
CA PRO A 368 -11.19 18.23 16.42
C PRO A 368 -9.93 18.20 15.57
N VAL A 369 -9.40 19.38 15.26
CA VAL A 369 -8.10 19.53 14.60
C VAL A 369 -7.01 19.62 15.66
N MET A 370 -6.19 18.58 15.75
CA MET A 370 -5.12 18.44 16.73
C MET A 370 -3.77 18.78 16.11
N ARG A 371 -2.82 19.27 16.91
CA ARG A 371 -1.46 19.54 16.47
C ARG A 371 -0.48 18.72 17.31
N PHE A 372 0.27 17.84 16.65
CA PHE A 372 1.39 17.12 17.24
C PHE A 372 2.60 17.34 16.33
N ASP A 373 3.52 18.20 16.76
CA ASP A 373 4.78 18.40 16.04
C ASP A 373 5.70 17.22 16.37
N ARG A 374 6.29 16.59 15.36
CA ARG A 374 7.21 15.44 15.55
C ARG A 374 8.32 15.77 16.56
N ASN A 375 8.80 17.01 16.55
CA ASN A 375 9.72 17.55 17.55
C ASN A 375 9.02 18.68 18.31
N SER A 376 8.85 18.52 19.62
CA SER A 376 8.19 19.49 20.47
C SER A 376 9.16 20.08 21.50
N LEU A 377 9.09 21.40 21.70
CA LEU A 377 9.78 22.09 22.80
C LEU A 377 8.92 22.20 24.06
N GLN A 378 7.67 21.71 24.00
CA GLN A 378 6.79 21.73 25.15
C GLN A 378 7.25 20.71 26.18
N LYS A 379 7.19 21.07 27.47
CA LYS A 379 7.50 20.11 28.55
C LYS A 379 6.31 19.24 28.94
N THR A 380 5.11 19.64 28.54
CA THR A 380 3.86 18.96 28.88
C THR A 380 3.44 18.01 27.77
N VAL A 381 3.06 16.80 28.16
CA VAL A 381 2.49 15.81 27.25
C VAL A 381 1.01 16.14 26.98
N GLN A 382 0.70 16.42 25.71
CA GLN A 382 -0.65 16.69 25.25
C GLN A 382 -1.46 15.37 25.21
N PRO A 383 -2.69 15.33 25.76
CA PRO A 383 -3.50 14.12 25.68
C PRO A 383 -4.03 13.89 24.26
N LEU A 384 -4.10 12.61 23.86
CA LEU A 384 -4.76 12.17 22.63
C LEU A 384 -5.74 11.03 22.96
N PRO A 385 -6.90 11.33 23.56
CA PRO A 385 -7.83 10.30 23.96
C PRO A 385 -8.42 9.60 22.72
N MET A 386 -8.28 8.28 22.66
CA MET A 386 -8.92 7.46 21.63
C MET A 386 -9.96 6.53 22.27
N PRO A 387 -11.24 6.60 21.85
CA PRO A 387 -12.30 5.79 22.43
C PRO A 387 -12.37 4.37 21.85
N VAL A 388 -11.44 4.01 20.96
CA VAL A 388 -11.42 2.74 20.24
C VAL A 388 -10.09 2.03 20.42
N THR A 389 -10.09 0.72 20.19
CA THR A 389 -8.90 -0.12 20.17
C THR A 389 -8.66 -0.62 18.75
N VAL A 390 -7.43 -0.46 18.27
CA VAL A 390 -6.99 -0.89 16.94
C VAL A 390 -5.71 -1.67 17.11
N TYR A 391 -5.65 -2.81 16.42
CA TYR A 391 -4.54 -3.74 16.53
C TYR A 391 -3.55 -3.55 15.38
N ASP A 392 -2.28 -3.81 15.67
CA ASP A 392 -1.21 -3.89 14.68
C ASP A 392 -0.99 -5.37 14.33
N ASP A 393 -1.61 -5.80 13.24
CA ASP A 393 -1.55 -7.19 12.78
C ASP A 393 -0.20 -7.54 12.13
N GLY A 394 0.56 -6.53 11.68
CA GLY A 394 1.88 -6.69 11.11
C GLY A 394 3.00 -6.76 12.14
N ALA A 395 2.80 -6.22 13.35
CA ALA A 395 3.81 -6.17 14.40
C ALA A 395 4.49 -7.52 14.66
N ALA A 396 3.75 -8.63 14.73
CA ALA A 396 4.34 -9.94 14.97
C ALA A 396 5.26 -10.42 13.82
N SER A 397 4.89 -10.12 12.57
CA SER A 397 5.69 -10.45 11.39
C SER A 397 6.93 -9.56 11.33
N TRP A 398 6.78 -8.26 11.57
CA TRP A 398 7.89 -7.30 11.64
C TRP A 398 8.91 -7.68 12.72
N LEU A 399 8.43 -8.00 13.92
CA LEU A 399 9.28 -8.28 15.09
C LEU A 399 9.99 -9.63 15.04
N LYS A 400 9.65 -10.53 14.10
CA LYS A 400 10.33 -11.84 13.95
C LYS A 400 11.83 -11.66 13.65
N ASP A 401 12.17 -10.59 12.93
CA ASP A 401 13.54 -10.31 12.49
C ASP A 401 14.42 -9.77 13.62
N ALA A 402 13.86 -9.57 14.82
CA ALA A 402 14.65 -9.40 16.05
C ALA A 402 15.58 -10.61 16.31
N SER A 403 15.23 -11.77 15.77
CA SER A 403 16.00 -13.02 15.86
C SER A 403 16.73 -13.40 14.57
N MET A 404 16.91 -12.43 13.64
CA MET A 404 17.59 -12.66 12.36
C MET A 404 19.01 -13.20 12.58
N THR A 405 19.35 -14.23 11.81
CA THR A 405 20.67 -14.87 11.82
C THR A 405 21.56 -14.32 10.71
N GLU A 406 22.88 -14.51 10.85
CA GLU A 406 23.86 -14.17 9.81
C GLU A 406 23.53 -14.83 8.45
N GLU A 407 23.12 -16.10 8.46
CA GLU A 407 22.79 -16.84 7.24
C GLU A 407 21.54 -16.26 6.57
N GLN A 408 20.51 -15.89 7.35
CA GLN A 408 19.31 -15.24 6.81
C GLN A 408 19.62 -13.89 6.18
N LEU A 409 20.45 -13.06 6.84
CA LEU A 409 20.89 -11.78 6.30
C LEU A 409 21.70 -11.94 5.01
N LYS A 410 22.62 -12.91 4.93
CA LYS A 410 23.38 -13.16 3.70
C LYS A 410 22.50 -13.63 2.55
N ASN A 411 21.52 -14.49 2.84
CA ASN A 411 20.61 -15.04 1.85
C ASN A 411 19.56 -14.02 1.35
N SER A 412 19.36 -12.90 2.04
CA SER A 412 18.45 -11.84 1.61
C SER A 412 19.08 -10.81 0.68
N VAL A 413 20.41 -10.85 0.49
CA VAL A 413 21.12 -9.91 -0.38
C VAL A 413 20.82 -10.20 -1.85
N THR A 414 20.43 -9.15 -2.55
CA THR A 414 20.31 -9.09 -4.00
C THR A 414 21.36 -8.15 -4.56
N ILE A 415 21.96 -8.51 -5.68
CA ILE A 415 23.01 -7.73 -6.33
C ILE A 415 22.46 -7.17 -7.64
N SER A 416 22.59 -5.86 -7.83
CA SER A 416 22.26 -5.19 -9.08
C SER A 416 23.42 -4.31 -9.55
N GLN A 417 23.50 -4.09 -10.86
CA GLN A 417 24.53 -3.29 -11.50
C GLN A 417 23.92 -2.14 -12.31
N SER A 418 24.63 -1.02 -12.36
CA SER A 418 24.30 0.10 -13.25
C SER A 418 25.58 0.68 -13.85
N THR A 419 25.65 0.67 -15.19
CA THR A 419 26.82 1.13 -15.97
C THR A 419 26.46 2.24 -16.96
N GLU A 420 25.38 2.98 -16.70
CA GLU A 420 24.91 4.08 -17.56
C GLU A 420 25.92 5.24 -17.64
N ASP A 421 26.65 5.48 -16.54
CA ASP A 421 27.74 6.43 -16.46
C ASP A 421 29.05 5.68 -16.22
N ALA A 422 29.94 5.67 -17.21
CA ALA A 422 31.24 5.01 -17.11
C ALA A 422 32.14 5.64 -16.02
N SER A 423 31.91 6.91 -15.65
CA SER A 423 32.64 7.57 -14.57
C SER A 423 32.10 7.29 -13.17
N ALA A 424 30.93 6.64 -13.08
CA ALA A 424 30.25 6.37 -11.81
C ALA A 424 29.43 5.09 -11.90
N ALA A 425 30.05 4.01 -12.40
CA ALA A 425 29.41 2.70 -12.46
C ALA A 425 29.22 2.15 -11.05
N LYS A 426 28.13 1.39 -10.82
CA LYS A 426 27.70 0.98 -9.49
C LYS A 426 27.35 -0.50 -9.42
N ILE A 427 27.69 -1.10 -8.29
CA ILE A 427 27.13 -2.36 -7.81
C ILE A 427 26.41 -2.08 -6.51
N VAL A 428 25.13 -2.45 -6.43
CA VAL A 428 24.31 -2.27 -5.25
C VAL A 428 24.02 -3.64 -4.64
N PHE A 429 24.37 -3.79 -3.37
CA PHE A 429 24.09 -4.93 -2.52
C PHE A 429 22.88 -4.56 -1.66
N ASP A 430 21.69 -4.90 -2.12
CA ASP A 430 20.43 -4.51 -1.49
C ASP A 430 19.83 -5.69 -0.72
N HIS A 431 19.17 -5.42 0.40
CA HIS A 431 18.35 -6.39 1.10
C HIS A 431 17.10 -5.73 1.66
N PRO A 432 16.00 -6.49 1.87
CA PRO A 432 14.79 -5.95 2.47
C PRO A 432 15.09 -5.30 3.82
N PHE A 433 14.52 -4.11 4.07
CA PHE A 433 14.64 -3.45 5.36
C PHE A 433 13.83 -4.23 6.42
N THR A 434 14.51 -4.67 7.47
CA THR A 434 13.96 -5.50 8.55
C THR A 434 13.97 -4.77 9.89
N PHE A 435 13.33 -5.35 10.90
CA PHE A 435 13.38 -4.82 12.26
C PHE A 435 14.81 -4.74 12.82
N ASN A 436 15.71 -5.64 12.37
CA ASN A 436 17.09 -5.60 12.80
C ASN A 436 17.80 -4.30 12.37
N ASP A 437 17.52 -3.86 11.14
CA ASP A 437 18.09 -2.65 10.54
C ASP A 437 17.69 -1.37 11.26
N ASP A 438 16.45 -1.33 11.77
CA ASP A 438 15.93 -0.24 12.58
C ASP A 438 16.72 -0.05 13.90
N LEU A 439 17.37 -1.11 14.39
CA LEU A 439 18.18 -1.12 15.60
C LEU A 439 19.69 -1.05 15.36
N VAL A 440 20.17 -1.07 14.11
CA VAL A 440 21.61 -0.92 13.79
C VAL A 440 22.16 0.45 14.24
N GLY A 441 21.33 1.50 14.18
CA GLY A 441 21.72 2.87 14.55
C GLY A 441 22.67 3.53 13.53
N ALA A 442 23.29 4.64 13.93
CA ALA A 442 24.15 5.46 13.07
C ALA A 442 25.60 4.96 12.96
N GLU A 443 26.00 3.97 13.79
CA GLU A 443 27.35 3.41 13.80
C GLU A 443 27.53 2.39 12.67
N ARG A 444 27.75 2.89 11.45
CA ARG A 444 28.15 2.07 10.29
C ARG A 444 29.59 2.40 9.96
N ASN A 445 30.52 1.60 10.46
CA ASN A 445 31.93 1.77 10.13
C ASN A 445 32.24 1.16 8.77
N ASN A 446 32.92 1.91 7.90
CA ASN A 446 33.60 1.35 6.74
C ASN A 446 34.79 0.53 7.26
N SER A 447 34.60 -0.76 7.49
CA SER A 447 35.73 -1.67 7.70
C SER A 447 36.50 -1.85 6.39
N ASP A 448 37.82 -2.05 6.44
CA ASP A 448 38.64 -2.40 5.29
C ASP A 448 38.06 -3.64 4.58
N ALA A 449 37.38 -3.39 3.46
CA ALA A 449 36.79 -4.40 2.61
C ALA A 449 37.76 -4.69 1.45
N PRO A 450 38.38 -5.88 1.38
CA PRO A 450 39.24 -6.21 0.26
C PRO A 450 38.38 -6.31 -1.00
N ILE A 451 38.60 -5.42 -1.96
CA ILE A 451 37.96 -5.42 -3.27
C ILE A 451 39.05 -5.49 -4.32
N THR A 452 38.89 -6.39 -5.28
CA THR A 452 39.83 -6.57 -6.38
C THR A 452 39.07 -6.79 -7.67
N PHE A 453 39.46 -6.03 -8.70
CA PHE A 453 38.92 -6.16 -10.05
C PHE A 453 39.83 -7.09 -10.86
N PHE A 454 39.25 -7.82 -11.80
CA PHE A 454 39.95 -8.81 -12.64
C PHE A 454 39.57 -8.63 -14.10
N THR A 455 40.51 -8.95 -14.99
CA THR A 455 40.25 -9.10 -16.43
C THR A 455 39.50 -10.40 -16.72
N ALA A 456 39.12 -10.61 -17.99
CA ALA A 456 38.64 -11.91 -18.46
C ALA A 456 39.78 -12.66 -19.16
N ASP A 457 39.89 -13.97 -18.96
CA ASP A 457 40.81 -14.82 -19.69
C ASP A 457 40.29 -15.14 -21.12
N ASP A 458 41.06 -15.91 -21.89
CA ASP A 458 40.71 -16.31 -23.27
C ASP A 458 39.40 -17.13 -23.36
N LYS A 459 38.88 -17.66 -22.24
CA LYS A 459 37.63 -18.41 -22.15
C LYS A 459 36.47 -17.56 -21.62
N GLY A 460 36.73 -16.30 -21.26
CA GLY A 460 35.76 -15.41 -20.64
C GLY A 460 35.54 -15.66 -19.15
N GLU A 461 36.41 -16.44 -18.50
CA GLU A 461 36.46 -16.68 -17.05
C GLU A 461 37.33 -15.62 -16.35
N ARG A 462 37.38 -15.63 -15.02
CA ARG A 462 38.15 -14.66 -14.23
C ARG A 462 39.65 -14.78 -14.53
N GLY A 463 40.25 -13.70 -15.04
CA GLY A 463 41.66 -13.59 -15.39
C GLY A 463 42.53 -13.01 -14.27
N GLU A 464 43.50 -12.18 -14.64
CA GLU A 464 44.48 -11.59 -13.72
C GLU A 464 43.88 -10.38 -12.95
N PRO A 465 44.35 -10.12 -11.72
CA PRO A 465 43.92 -8.94 -10.95
C PRO A 465 44.43 -7.65 -11.60
N ILE A 466 43.61 -6.60 -11.55
CA ILE A 466 43.93 -5.26 -12.06
C ILE A 466 44.44 -4.43 -10.88
N GLU A 467 45.66 -3.89 -11.01
CA GLU A 467 46.18 -2.91 -10.06
C GLU A 467 45.52 -1.55 -10.32
N LEU A 468 44.87 -0.99 -9.30
CA LEU A 468 44.10 0.25 -9.40
C LEU A 468 44.59 1.31 -8.40
N PRO A 469 44.49 2.60 -8.75
CA PRO A 469 44.65 3.67 -7.77
C PRO A 469 43.50 3.63 -6.74
N THR A 470 43.75 4.19 -5.56
CA THR A 470 42.77 4.22 -4.44
C THR A 470 41.47 4.95 -4.79
N GLU A 471 41.53 5.86 -5.76
CA GLU A 471 40.41 6.68 -6.21
C GLU A 471 39.55 5.98 -7.29
N ALA A 472 39.99 4.83 -7.81
CA ALA A 472 39.26 4.12 -8.88
C ALA A 472 37.92 3.55 -8.41
N PHE A 473 37.75 3.34 -7.10
CA PHE A 473 36.51 2.83 -6.53
C PHE A 473 36.33 3.25 -5.07
N GLU A 474 35.08 3.28 -4.63
CA GLU A 474 34.69 3.57 -3.26
C GLU A 474 33.55 2.63 -2.85
N LEU A 475 33.67 2.01 -1.66
CA LEU A 475 32.60 1.26 -1.02
C LEU A 475 31.92 2.13 0.04
N ASN A 476 30.64 2.40 -0.15
CA ASN A 476 29.78 2.94 0.89
C ASN A 476 29.09 1.79 1.63
N ALA A 477 29.62 1.41 2.80
CA ALA A 477 29.05 0.34 3.62
C ALA A 477 27.64 0.67 4.12
N ALA A 478 27.34 1.96 4.35
CA ALA A 478 26.04 2.36 4.84
C ALA A 478 24.94 2.17 3.80
N SER A 479 25.23 2.38 2.51
CA SER A 479 24.27 2.17 1.43
C SER A 479 24.47 0.86 0.66
N GLY A 480 25.41 0.00 1.08
CA GLY A 480 25.75 -1.23 0.36
C GLY A 480 26.13 -0.97 -1.09
N THR A 481 26.80 0.14 -1.39
CA THR A 481 27.07 0.57 -2.78
C THR A 481 28.56 0.63 -3.07
N LEU A 482 29.02 -0.16 -4.03
CA LEU A 482 30.35 -0.05 -4.61
C LEU A 482 30.28 0.81 -5.88
N THR A 483 30.90 1.99 -5.84
CA THR A 483 31.02 2.89 -7.00
C THR A 483 32.43 2.79 -7.58
N TYR A 484 32.56 2.76 -8.90
CA TYR A 484 33.86 2.71 -9.57
C TYR A 484 33.86 3.52 -10.88
N ASP A 485 35.01 4.11 -11.20
CA ASP A 485 35.22 4.91 -12.40
C ASP A 485 36.01 4.12 -13.44
N LEU A 486 35.35 3.66 -14.50
CA LEU A 486 35.96 2.88 -15.57
C LEU A 486 37.07 3.66 -16.32
N ASN A 487 37.10 4.99 -16.26
CA ASN A 487 38.14 5.80 -16.89
C ASN A 487 39.49 5.73 -16.16
N LEU A 488 39.49 5.28 -14.90
CA LEU A 488 40.69 5.10 -14.09
C LEU A 488 41.29 3.69 -14.20
N PHE A 489 40.65 2.79 -14.96
CA PHE A 489 41.11 1.42 -15.12
C PHE A 489 42.15 1.33 -16.26
N PRO A 490 43.32 0.72 -16.02
CA PRO A 490 44.34 0.52 -17.06
C PRO A 490 43.91 -0.56 -18.07
N GLU A 491 43.03 -1.47 -17.67
CA GLU A 491 42.51 -2.59 -18.45
C GLU A 491 41.00 -2.72 -18.24
N THR A 492 40.26 -3.22 -19.23
CA THR A 492 38.81 -3.40 -19.10
C THR A 492 38.49 -4.45 -18.03
N PRO A 493 37.82 -4.08 -16.92
CA PRO A 493 37.47 -5.03 -15.89
C PRO A 493 36.30 -5.91 -16.36
N ALA A 494 36.36 -7.21 -16.03
CA ALA A 494 35.33 -8.19 -16.36
C ALA A 494 34.70 -8.84 -15.12
N TYR A 495 35.45 -8.90 -14.02
CA TYR A 495 34.97 -9.42 -12.74
C TYR A 495 35.41 -8.52 -11.60
N VAL A 496 34.64 -8.54 -10.52
CA VAL A 496 35.03 -7.97 -9.23
C VAL A 496 34.78 -9.01 -8.15
N VAL A 497 35.76 -9.18 -7.27
CA VAL A 497 35.69 -10.08 -6.12
C VAL A 497 36.02 -9.29 -4.88
N GLY A 498 35.23 -9.47 -3.83
CA GLY A 498 35.49 -8.81 -2.57
C GLY A 498 34.54 -9.21 -1.46
N SER A 499 34.50 -8.38 -0.42
CA SER A 499 33.57 -8.50 0.69
C SER A 499 32.89 -7.17 0.96
N VAL A 500 31.60 -7.18 1.27
CA VAL A 500 30.88 -6.00 1.78
C VAL A 500 30.48 -6.26 3.24
N PRO A 501 30.71 -5.31 4.16
CA PRO A 501 30.21 -5.43 5.51
C PRO A 501 28.70 -5.19 5.55
N LEU A 502 27.97 -6.16 6.11
CA LEU A 502 26.59 -6.03 6.55
C LEU A 502 26.56 -5.89 8.08
N PHE A 503 25.49 -5.33 8.63
CA PHE A 503 25.38 -5.08 10.07
C PHE A 503 24.25 -5.90 10.66
N LEU A 504 24.52 -6.61 11.76
CA LEU A 504 23.53 -7.44 12.44
C LEU A 504 23.51 -7.11 13.93
N ALA A 505 22.38 -6.60 14.42
CA ALA A 505 22.15 -6.30 15.82
C ALA A 505 21.80 -7.57 16.61
N THR A 506 22.41 -7.76 17.78
CA THR A 506 21.95 -8.73 18.78
C THR A 506 20.90 -8.05 19.65
N ILE A 507 19.66 -8.57 19.61
CA ILE A 507 18.50 -7.92 20.23
C ILE A 507 17.98 -8.78 21.39
N GLU A 508 17.93 -8.21 22.59
CA GLU A 508 17.27 -8.79 23.75
C GLU A 508 15.81 -8.36 23.80
N LYS A 509 14.91 -9.35 23.90
CA LYS A 509 13.47 -9.15 24.01
C LYS A 509 13.02 -9.36 25.45
N ALA A 510 12.24 -8.43 26.00
CA ALA A 510 11.62 -8.57 27.31
C ALA A 510 10.15 -8.11 27.30
N SER A 511 9.39 -8.54 28.32
CA SER A 511 8.02 -8.12 28.55
C SER A 511 7.91 -7.40 29.89
N ILE A 512 7.22 -6.26 29.88
CA ILE A 512 7.06 -5.35 31.01
C ILE A 512 5.57 -5.17 31.28
N ASP A 513 5.14 -5.41 32.52
CA ASP A 513 3.78 -5.14 32.97
C ASP A 513 3.55 -3.62 33.06
N ALA A 514 2.49 -3.10 32.42
CA ALA A 514 2.15 -1.68 32.43
C ALA A 514 1.87 -1.15 33.85
N ALA A 515 1.47 -2.03 34.78
CA ALA A 515 1.29 -1.66 36.19
C ALA A 515 2.61 -1.55 36.97
N LYS A 516 3.73 -2.01 36.41
CA LYS A 516 5.05 -2.10 37.06
C LYS A 516 6.16 -1.62 36.15
N LEU A 517 5.98 -0.44 35.56
CA LEU A 517 6.97 0.15 34.68
C LEU A 517 8.29 0.44 35.43
N PRO A 518 9.45 0.13 34.83
CA PRO A 518 10.75 0.53 35.37
C PRO A 518 10.89 2.05 35.35
N LYS A 519 11.85 2.55 36.14
CA LYS A 519 12.23 3.97 36.09
C LYS A 519 12.61 4.36 34.66
N GLY A 520 12.13 5.52 34.20
CA GLY A 520 12.33 6.02 32.85
C GLY A 520 11.17 5.73 31.90
N LEU A 521 10.26 4.81 32.25
CA LEU A 521 9.01 4.58 31.54
C LEU A 521 7.82 5.04 32.39
N SER A 522 6.85 5.66 31.73
CA SER A 522 5.54 5.92 32.36
C SER A 522 4.42 5.86 31.33
N LEU A 523 3.23 5.48 31.78
CA LEU A 523 2.02 5.48 30.96
C LEU A 523 1.05 6.53 31.49
N LYS A 524 0.48 7.30 30.57
CA LYS A 524 -0.62 8.23 30.83
C LYS A 524 -1.72 7.93 29.84
N ASP A 525 -2.74 7.22 30.28
CA ASP A 525 -3.79 6.66 29.42
C ASP A 525 -3.15 5.81 28.29
N ASN A 526 -3.38 6.17 27.04
CA ASN A 526 -2.84 5.51 25.86
C ASN A 526 -1.45 6.01 25.42
N ALA A 527 -0.83 6.91 26.18
CA ALA A 527 0.46 7.51 25.85
C ALA A 527 1.59 6.90 26.68
N LEU A 528 2.54 6.22 26.01
CA LEU A 528 3.79 5.73 26.59
C LEU A 528 4.84 6.84 26.52
N ILE A 529 5.38 7.22 27.67
CA ILE A 529 6.46 8.21 27.80
C ILE A 529 7.76 7.47 28.08
N VAL A 530 8.77 7.70 27.25
CA VAL A 530 10.07 7.01 27.26
C VAL A 530 11.19 8.02 27.49
N ASP A 531 11.84 7.96 28.64
CA ASP A 531 13.02 8.79 28.95
C ASP A 531 14.21 8.36 28.08
N GLN A 532 14.69 9.27 27.22
CA GLN A 532 15.74 8.99 26.25
C GLN A 532 17.12 8.83 26.89
N LYS A 533 17.30 9.22 28.16
CA LYS A 533 18.54 8.98 28.89
C LYS A 533 18.65 7.53 29.34
N ASP A 534 17.55 6.96 29.80
CA ASP A 534 17.49 5.58 30.31
C ASP A 534 17.24 4.58 29.16
N PHE A 535 16.47 5.00 28.15
CA PHE A 535 16.07 4.18 26.99
C PHE A 535 16.26 4.95 25.68
N PRO A 536 17.51 5.11 25.20
CA PRO A 536 17.76 5.87 23.98
C PRO A 536 17.18 5.17 22.74
N ALA A 537 16.49 5.94 21.89
CA ALA A 537 15.83 5.45 20.69
C ALA A 537 16.79 4.92 19.60
N ASP A 538 18.11 4.97 19.78
CA ASP A 538 19.08 4.35 18.87
C ASP A 538 19.26 2.84 19.12
N SER A 539 18.81 2.35 20.27
CA SER A 539 19.06 0.98 20.75
C SER A 539 17.86 0.35 21.44
N TRP A 540 16.77 1.10 21.63
CA TRP A 540 15.53 0.61 22.23
C TRP A 540 14.32 0.79 21.31
N ARG A 541 13.43 -0.20 21.32
CA ARG A 541 12.08 -0.12 20.78
C ARG A 541 11.08 -0.68 21.77
N PHE A 542 9.86 -0.11 21.78
CA PHE A 542 8.76 -0.54 22.63
C PHE A 542 7.51 -0.74 21.79
N TYR A 543 6.85 -1.87 21.97
CA TYR A 543 5.56 -2.18 21.39
C TYR A 543 4.55 -2.42 22.50
N ALA A 544 3.34 -1.88 22.36
CA ALA A 544 2.29 -2.05 23.35
C ALA A 544 1.37 -3.21 22.98
N LYS A 545 0.92 -3.96 23.98
CA LYS A 545 -0.15 -4.95 23.85
C LYS A 545 -1.30 -4.62 24.81
N ASP A 546 -2.52 -4.97 24.40
CA ASP A 546 -3.68 -4.92 25.28
C ASP A 546 -3.69 -6.09 26.28
N ALA A 547 -4.73 -6.15 27.12
CA ALA A 547 -4.89 -7.24 28.10
C ALA A 547 -5.18 -8.61 27.47
N SER A 548 -5.59 -8.65 26.19
CA SER A 548 -5.80 -9.86 25.41
C SER A 548 -4.49 -10.41 24.83
N GLY A 549 -3.42 -9.61 24.86
CA GLY A 549 -2.10 -9.95 24.33
C GLY A 549 -1.89 -9.54 22.87
N ASN A 550 -2.83 -8.79 22.27
CA ASN A 550 -2.74 -8.31 20.89
C ASN A 550 -1.94 -7.01 20.84
N TYR A 551 -1.10 -6.82 19.82
CA TYR A 551 -0.35 -5.58 19.64
C TYR A 551 -1.29 -4.42 19.31
N LEU A 552 -1.10 -3.29 19.97
CA LEU A 552 -1.84 -2.06 19.72
C LEU A 552 -1.16 -1.26 18.60
N LYS A 553 -1.95 -0.72 17.68
CA LYS A 553 -1.47 0.17 16.62
C LYS A 553 -1.00 1.49 17.20
N GLU A 554 0.24 1.88 16.89
CA GLU A 554 0.75 3.21 17.18
C GLU A 554 0.08 4.25 16.26
N ILE A 555 -0.38 5.35 16.84
CA ILE A 555 -1.01 6.47 16.15
C ILE A 555 0.07 7.41 15.64
N LEU A 556 0.96 7.84 16.55
CA LEU A 556 2.07 8.75 16.27
C LEU A 556 3.07 8.75 17.44
N GLY A 557 4.30 9.17 17.14
CA GLY A 557 5.34 9.46 18.12
C GLY A 557 5.71 10.96 18.13
N VAL A 558 5.98 11.50 19.32
CA VAL A 558 6.48 12.89 19.52
C VAL A 558 7.74 12.88 20.36
N SER A 559 8.81 13.48 19.83
CA SER A 559 10.06 13.69 20.56
C SER A 559 10.08 15.04 21.23
N HIS A 560 10.25 15.06 22.56
CA HIS A 560 10.31 16.30 23.34
C HIS A 560 11.75 16.71 23.61
N ARG A 561 12.12 17.92 23.18
CA ARG A 561 13.49 18.45 23.24
C ARG A 561 13.56 19.69 24.13
N ALA A 562 14.74 19.99 24.67
CA ALA A 562 14.99 21.22 25.42
C ALA A 562 15.15 22.45 24.51
N GLU A 563 15.68 22.24 23.30
CA GLU A 563 15.95 23.26 22.29
C GLU A 563 15.77 22.67 20.88
N GLU A 564 15.57 23.52 19.87
CA GLU A 564 15.07 23.14 18.52
C GLU A 564 15.91 22.08 17.82
N TYR A 565 17.24 22.11 18.02
CA TYR A 565 18.19 21.17 17.45
C TYR A 565 18.88 20.27 18.50
N GLY A 566 18.36 20.28 19.73
CA GLY A 566 18.91 19.50 20.84
C GLY A 566 18.50 18.03 20.81
N THR A 567 19.15 17.21 21.61
CA THR A 567 18.78 15.80 21.83
C THR A 567 17.40 15.71 22.49
N ALA A 568 16.61 14.69 22.11
CA ALA A 568 15.35 14.39 22.77
C ALA A 568 15.59 14.06 24.24
N MET A 569 14.77 14.63 25.12
CA MET A 569 14.76 14.32 26.55
C MET A 569 13.88 13.09 26.83
N PHE A 570 12.72 13.04 26.19
CA PHE A 570 11.80 11.92 26.24
C PHE A 570 10.99 11.85 24.95
N ASP A 571 10.57 10.66 24.59
CA ASP A 571 9.62 10.41 23.49
C ASP A 571 8.26 10.03 24.06
N VAL A 572 7.20 10.33 23.30
CA VAL A 572 5.83 9.94 23.63
C VAL A 572 5.21 9.20 22.46
N HIS A 573 4.79 7.96 22.69
CA HIS A 573 4.12 7.11 21.71
C HIS A 573 2.64 6.97 22.09
N TYR A 574 1.74 7.31 21.18
CA TYR A 574 0.30 7.22 21.40
C TYR A 574 -0.25 5.99 20.69
N PHE A 575 -1.07 5.20 21.37
CA PHE A 575 -1.66 3.98 20.82
C PHE A 575 -3.18 4.05 20.69
N TYR A 576 -3.73 3.30 19.72
CA TYR A 576 -5.16 3.03 19.65
C TYR A 576 -5.55 1.94 20.66
N GLY A 577 -5.83 2.35 21.91
CA GLY A 577 -6.22 1.44 22.99
C GLY A 577 -5.40 1.70 24.25
N GLN A 578 -5.58 0.85 25.26
CA GLN A 578 -4.90 0.98 26.55
C GLN A 578 -3.81 -0.10 26.67
N PRO A 579 -2.52 0.28 26.73
CA PRO A 579 -1.43 -0.66 26.96
C PRO A 579 -1.59 -1.38 28.31
N ALA A 580 -1.61 -2.71 28.29
CA ALA A 580 -1.58 -3.55 29.49
C ALA A 580 -0.20 -4.19 29.70
N THR A 581 0.53 -4.46 28.61
CA THR A 581 1.93 -4.89 28.65
C THR A 581 2.72 -4.16 27.57
N LEU A 582 4.00 -3.93 27.84
CA LEU A 582 4.96 -3.46 26.86
C LEU A 582 5.92 -4.60 26.52
N GLU A 583 6.26 -4.71 25.26
CA GLU A 583 7.32 -5.58 24.79
C GLU A 583 8.49 -4.69 24.36
N SER A 584 9.63 -4.88 25.01
CA SER A 584 10.84 -4.09 24.77
C SER A 584 11.86 -4.90 23.98
N TYR A 585 12.52 -4.22 23.05
CA TYR A 585 13.60 -4.75 22.24
C TYR A 585 14.82 -3.87 22.41
N GLN A 586 15.89 -4.43 22.95
CA GLN A 586 17.14 -3.74 23.23
C GLN A 586 18.26 -4.30 22.35
N ARG A 587 18.93 -3.46 21.57
CA ARG A 587 20.23 -3.82 20.99
C ARG A 587 21.27 -3.91 22.11
N THR A 588 21.84 -5.10 22.27
CA THR A 588 22.90 -5.39 23.25
C THR A 588 24.29 -5.49 22.63
N ASP A 589 24.35 -5.83 21.34
CA ASP A 589 25.60 -5.90 20.57
C ASP A 589 25.34 -5.60 19.08
N LEU A 590 26.39 -5.24 18.33
CA LEU A 590 26.35 -5.02 16.88
C LEU A 590 27.51 -5.76 16.21
N SER A 591 27.17 -6.77 15.41
CA SER A 591 28.15 -7.57 14.67
C SER A 591 28.28 -7.09 13.22
N THR A 592 29.50 -7.07 12.70
CA THR A 592 29.76 -6.88 11.26
C THR A 592 29.87 -8.24 10.58
N VAL A 593 28.95 -8.50 9.65
CA VAL A 593 28.88 -9.71 8.85
C VAL A 593 29.56 -9.46 7.51
N GLN A 594 30.59 -10.25 7.18
CA GLN A 594 31.28 -10.12 5.89
C GLN A 594 30.52 -10.91 4.81
N TYR A 595 29.97 -10.20 3.82
CA TYR A 595 29.31 -10.77 2.65
C TYR A 595 30.30 -10.85 1.49
N GLY A 596 30.85 -12.04 1.26
CA GLY A 596 31.74 -12.30 0.13
C GLY A 596 30.98 -12.39 -1.19
N PHE A 597 31.48 -11.74 -2.24
CA PHE A 597 30.86 -11.73 -3.56
C PHE A 597 31.88 -11.93 -4.68
N GLU A 598 31.39 -12.48 -5.79
CA GLU A 598 32.04 -12.47 -7.10
C GLU A 598 30.97 -12.05 -8.11
N VAL A 599 31.20 -10.92 -8.79
CA VAL A 599 30.25 -10.35 -9.75
C VAL A 599 30.94 -10.24 -11.09
N LYS A 600 30.28 -10.75 -12.14
CA LYS A 600 30.65 -10.49 -13.52
C LYS A 600 30.12 -9.13 -13.94
N LEU A 601 31.01 -8.25 -14.39
CA LEU A 601 30.67 -6.86 -14.68
C LEU A 601 29.91 -6.73 -16.00
N ASP A 602 28.87 -5.91 -15.98
CA ASP A 602 28.17 -5.53 -17.20
C ASP A 602 29.05 -4.64 -18.07
N LYS A 603 28.89 -4.78 -19.39
CA LYS A 603 29.61 -3.91 -20.33
C LYS A 603 28.91 -2.56 -20.37
N PRO A 604 29.65 -1.44 -20.34
CA PRO A 604 29.05 -0.11 -20.47
C PRO A 604 28.25 -0.05 -21.77
N GLU A 605 27.06 0.56 -21.71
CA GLU A 605 26.24 0.75 -22.91
C GLU A 605 27.02 1.64 -23.87
N SER A 606 27.34 1.11 -25.05
CA SER A 606 27.97 1.87 -26.11
C SER A 606 26.99 2.93 -26.60
N LYS A 607 27.26 4.21 -26.32
CA LYS A 607 26.64 5.32 -27.03
C LYS A 607 27.15 5.43 -28.47
#